data_AF-A0A7Y6ISI7-F1
#
_entry.id   AF-A0A7Y6ISI7-F1
#
_cell.length_a   1.000
_cell.length_b   1.000
_cell.length_c   1.000
_cell.angle_alpha   90.00
_cell.angle_beta   90.00
_cell.angle_gamma   90.00
#
_symmetry.space_group_name_H-M   'P 1'
#
loop_
_entity.id
_entity.type
_entity.pdbx_description
1 polymer ?
#
loop_
_entity_poly.entity_id
_entity_poly.type
_entity_poly.pdbx_seq_one_letter_code
_entity_poly.pdbx_strand_id
1 'polypeptide(L)'
;MNGHVSADLLGVENIEQQPKRRGMRFTLNGALWSLQALFGFFFAGSGFGKVLLYDAALYAAAPRAVAWYAAVSQPLIVFIGVCEVLGGVGLILPAMAKVKPMLTPLAAAGLTLTMVLAAGFHITRGEYELVPANILLGAATAVVAVGRGRLRPVAPAPLTTSRALTSFGVLVALALLTFVPTWYTMTNVHF
;
A
#
# COMPACT_ATOMS: atom_id res chain seq x y z
N MET A 1 -9.85 35.65 70.80
CA MET A 1 -8.44 35.92 70.44
C MET A 1 -7.89 34.63 69.85
N ASN A 2 -8.08 34.39 68.56
CA ASN A 2 -7.25 34.85 67.42
C ASN A 2 -5.82 34.29 67.56
N GLY A 3 -5.52 33.18 66.88
CA GLY A 3 -4.69 33.16 65.66
C GLY A 3 -3.37 32.45 66.02
N HIS A 4 -2.77 31.55 65.24
CA HIS A 4 -2.65 31.53 63.80
C HIS A 4 -2.40 30.08 63.32
N VAL A 5 -3.13 29.72 62.28
CA VAL A 5 -2.72 28.74 61.27
C VAL A 5 -1.37 29.19 60.69
N SER A 6 -0.37 28.31 60.64
CA SER A 6 0.82 28.54 59.82
C SER A 6 1.33 27.23 59.20
N ALA A 7 1.03 27.11 57.91
CA ALA A 7 1.94 26.66 56.86
C ALA A 7 2.39 25.20 56.80
N ASP A 8 1.44 24.26 56.79
CA ASP A 8 1.51 23.09 55.86
C ASP A 8 0.85 23.43 54.50
N LEU A 9 0.97 24.70 54.12
CA LEU A 9 0.61 25.28 52.83
C LEU A 9 1.89 25.75 52.12
N LEU A 10 2.71 24.80 51.71
CA LEU A 10 3.55 24.85 50.52
C LEU A 10 3.55 23.42 49.97
N GLY A 11 2.49 22.99 49.31
CA GLY A 11 2.14 23.56 48.03
C GLY A 11 2.69 22.64 46.95
N VAL A 12 1.75 22.00 46.27
CA VAL A 12 1.84 21.75 44.83
C VAL A 12 2.82 20.65 44.42
N GLU A 13 2.20 19.54 44.02
CA GLU A 13 2.50 18.83 42.78
C GLU A 13 3.96 18.95 42.28
N ASN A 14 4.76 17.93 42.57
CA ASN A 14 5.56 17.38 41.48
C ASN A 14 5.37 15.86 41.51
N ILE A 15 4.16 15.48 41.10
CA ILE A 15 4.01 14.39 40.15
C ILE A 15 4.91 14.78 38.96
N GLU A 16 6.21 14.52 39.06
CA GLU A 16 7.01 14.27 37.86
C GLU A 16 6.48 12.93 37.34
N GLN A 17 5.29 13.00 36.72
CA GLN A 17 5.03 12.24 35.51
C GLN A 17 6.16 12.64 34.57
N GLN A 18 7.30 11.95 34.73
CA GLN A 18 8.33 11.82 33.73
C GLN A 18 7.58 11.78 32.40
N PRO A 19 7.70 12.82 31.55
CA PRO A 19 6.98 12.84 30.31
C PRO A 19 7.42 11.56 29.61
N LYS A 20 6.50 10.59 29.50
CA LYS A 20 6.72 9.36 28.75
C LYS A 20 7.02 9.87 27.36
N ARG A 21 8.30 10.11 27.06
CA ARG A 21 8.78 10.42 25.72
C ARG A 21 8.34 9.20 24.96
N ARG A 22 7.19 9.32 24.29
CA ARG A 22 6.60 8.29 23.46
C ARG A 22 7.46 8.28 22.21
N GLY A 23 8.73 7.89 22.37
CA GLY A 23 9.65 7.63 21.28
C GLY A 23 8.91 6.66 20.37
N MET A 24 8.84 7.02 19.10
CA MET A 24 8.15 6.26 18.07
C MET A 24 8.78 4.86 18.02
N ARG A 25 8.24 3.91 18.77
CA ARG A 25 8.73 2.53 18.75
C ARG A 25 8.25 1.92 17.44
N PHE A 26 9.13 1.85 16.45
CA PHE A 26 8.88 1.09 15.23
C PHE A 26 8.69 -0.37 15.61
N THR A 27 7.43 -0.82 15.62
CA THR A 27 7.10 -2.23 15.79
C THR A 27 7.01 -2.90 14.43
N LEU A 28 7.31 -4.19 14.35
CA LEU A 28 7.13 -4.98 13.13
C LEU A 28 5.70 -4.84 12.57
N ASN A 29 4.69 -4.77 13.43
CA ASN A 29 3.31 -4.55 12.99
C ASN A 29 3.11 -3.16 12.35
N GLY A 30 3.69 -2.11 12.94
CA GLY A 30 3.65 -0.76 12.36
C GLY A 30 4.36 -0.71 11.01
N ALA A 31 5.57 -1.29 10.91
CA ALA A 31 6.31 -1.38 9.66
C ALA A 31 5.52 -2.10 8.56
N LEU A 32 4.88 -3.23 8.87
CA LEU A 32 4.04 -3.94 7.91
C LEU A 32 2.83 -3.11 7.45
N TRP A 33 2.21 -2.34 8.35
CA TRP A 33 1.13 -1.42 7.96
C TRP A 33 1.62 -0.30 7.05
N SER A 34 2.77 0.29 7.34
CA SER A 34 3.39 1.31 6.49
C SER A 34 3.71 0.76 5.10
N LEU A 35 4.32 -0.44 5.02
CA LEU A 35 4.60 -1.10 3.74
C LEU A 35 3.30 -1.41 2.96
N GLN A 36 2.31 -2.01 3.61
CA GLN A 36 1.02 -2.32 2.96
C GLN A 36 0.32 -1.07 2.43
N ALA A 37 0.31 0.03 3.18
CA ALA A 37 -0.31 1.28 2.73
C ALA A 37 0.46 1.88 1.56
N LEU A 38 1.78 2.03 1.67
CA LEU A 38 2.62 2.63 0.63
C LEU A 38 2.56 1.82 -0.67
N PHE A 39 2.86 0.52 -0.60
CA PHE A 39 2.89 -0.34 -1.78
C PHE A 39 1.49 -0.69 -2.26
N GLY A 40 0.48 -0.75 -1.38
CA GLY A 40 -0.91 -0.94 -1.77
C GLY A 40 -1.43 0.20 -2.66
N PHE A 41 -1.16 1.46 -2.28
CA PHE A 41 -1.51 2.61 -3.10
C PHE A 41 -0.71 2.65 -4.40
N PHE A 42 0.61 2.38 -4.34
CA PHE A 42 1.46 2.34 -5.52
C PHE A 42 0.97 1.31 -6.55
N PHE A 43 0.77 0.05 -6.16
CA PHE A 43 0.32 -1.01 -7.06
C PHE A 43 -1.09 -0.78 -7.56
N ALA A 44 -1.99 -0.26 -6.72
CA ALA A 44 -3.33 0.10 -7.17
C ALA A 44 -3.28 1.18 -8.25
N GLY A 45 -2.52 2.26 -8.07
CA GLY A 45 -2.37 3.31 -9.07
C GLY A 45 -1.69 2.84 -10.36
N SER A 46 -0.53 2.18 -10.24
CA SER A 46 0.22 1.60 -11.36
C SER A 46 -0.64 0.61 -12.16
N GLY A 47 -1.35 -0.28 -11.47
CA GLY A 47 -2.22 -1.27 -12.07
C GLY A 47 -3.42 -0.63 -12.76
N PHE A 48 -4.03 0.39 -12.14
CA PHE A 48 -5.14 1.11 -12.74
C PHE A 48 -4.73 1.78 -14.04
N GLY A 49 -3.56 2.42 -14.11
CA GLY A 49 -3.03 2.97 -15.36
C GLY A 49 -2.92 1.92 -16.48
N LYS A 50 -2.50 0.69 -16.16
CA LYS A 50 -2.49 -0.43 -17.11
C LYS A 50 -3.88 -0.91 -17.50
N VAL A 51 -4.83 -0.91 -16.56
CA VAL A 51 -6.24 -1.24 -16.86
C VAL A 51 -6.81 -0.27 -17.88
N LEU A 52 -6.52 1.03 -17.77
CA LEU A 52 -6.99 2.04 -18.72
C LEU A 52 -6.53 1.81 -20.16
N LEU A 53 -5.43 1.08 -20.35
CA LEU A 53 -4.96 0.67 -21.68
C LEU A 53 -5.88 -0.37 -22.35
N TYR A 54 -7.04 -0.71 -21.77
CA TYR A 54 -8.12 -1.36 -22.50
C TYR A 54 -8.62 -0.48 -23.66
N ASP A 55 -8.50 0.84 -23.52
CA ASP A 55 -8.77 1.79 -24.59
C ASP A 55 -7.67 1.71 -25.65
N ALA A 56 -8.06 1.45 -26.90
CA ALA A 56 -7.13 1.24 -28.00
C ALA A 56 -6.32 2.49 -28.36
N ALA A 57 -6.88 3.69 -28.19
CA ALA A 57 -6.18 4.94 -28.47
C ALA A 57 -5.12 5.21 -27.39
N LEU A 58 -5.44 4.96 -26.12
CA LEU A 58 -4.46 5.04 -25.03
C LEU A 58 -3.34 4.02 -25.21
N TYR A 59 -3.68 2.77 -25.53
CA TYR A 59 -2.68 1.74 -25.79
C TYR A 59 -1.74 2.11 -26.96
N ALA A 60 -2.27 2.65 -28.06
CA ALA A 60 -1.46 3.07 -29.20
C ALA A 60 -0.43 4.17 -28.84
N ALA A 61 -0.76 5.04 -27.88
CA ALA A 61 0.12 6.10 -27.42
C ALA A 61 1.11 5.66 -26.32
N ALA A 62 0.76 4.64 -25.53
CA ALA A 62 1.46 4.26 -24.30
C ALA A 62 2.95 3.87 -24.49
N PRO A 63 3.38 3.21 -25.59
CA PRO A 63 4.79 2.91 -25.81
C PRO A 63 5.72 4.11 -25.88
N ARG A 64 5.19 5.33 -26.14
CA ARG A 64 5.99 6.57 -26.14
C ARG A 64 6.48 6.93 -24.74
N ALA A 65 5.70 6.58 -23.71
CA ALA A 65 6.05 6.83 -22.31
C ALA A 65 6.71 5.62 -21.65
N VAL A 66 6.34 4.40 -22.05
CA VAL A 66 6.80 3.15 -21.44
C VAL A 66 7.17 2.15 -22.54
N ALA A 67 8.45 2.09 -22.88
CA ALA A 67 8.95 1.38 -24.06
C ALA A 67 8.56 -0.11 -24.10
N TRP A 68 8.56 -0.80 -22.96
CA TRP A 68 8.29 -2.23 -22.91
C TRP A 68 6.84 -2.61 -23.30
N TYR A 69 5.90 -1.67 -23.28
CA TYR A 69 4.53 -1.92 -23.73
C TYR A 69 4.44 -2.31 -25.20
N ALA A 70 5.39 -1.87 -26.05
CA ALA A 70 5.44 -2.30 -27.44
C ALA A 70 5.83 -3.78 -27.61
N ALA A 71 6.40 -4.40 -26.58
CA ALA A 71 6.92 -5.77 -26.63
C ALA A 71 5.90 -6.85 -26.24
N VAL A 72 4.70 -6.46 -25.81
CA VAL A 72 3.66 -7.39 -25.34
C VAL A 72 2.30 -7.02 -25.91
N SER A 73 1.34 -7.93 -25.86
CA SER A 73 -0.02 -7.66 -26.32
C SER A 73 -0.79 -6.80 -25.31
N GLN A 74 -1.68 -5.93 -25.83
CA GLN A 74 -2.57 -5.10 -25.02
C GLN A 74 -3.34 -5.90 -23.94
N PRO A 75 -3.93 -7.08 -24.21
CA PRO A 75 -4.63 -7.84 -23.18
C PRO A 75 -3.73 -8.30 -22.03
N LEU A 76 -2.45 -8.59 -22.31
CA LEU A 76 -1.50 -8.97 -21.27
C LEU A 76 -1.19 -7.80 -20.33
N ILE A 77 -1.05 -6.58 -20.87
CA ILE A 77 -0.83 -5.39 -20.04
C ILE A 77 -2.04 -5.13 -19.14
N VAL A 78 -3.26 -5.20 -19.70
CA VAL A 78 -4.51 -5.03 -18.94
C VAL A 78 -4.63 -6.10 -17.85
N PHE A 79 -4.30 -7.36 -18.17
CA PHE A 79 -4.30 -8.45 -17.20
C PHE A 79 -3.34 -8.17 -16.03
N ILE A 80 -2.11 -7.76 -16.32
CA ILE A 80 -1.14 -7.35 -15.28
C ILE A 80 -1.73 -6.20 -14.45
N GLY A 81 -2.35 -5.21 -15.09
CA GLY A 81 -3.01 -4.10 -14.41
C GLY A 81 -4.09 -4.55 -13.42
N VAL A 82 -4.96 -5.48 -13.83
CA VAL A 82 -5.98 -6.06 -12.95
C VAL A 82 -5.33 -6.78 -11.77
N CYS A 83 -4.30 -7.59 -12.00
CA CYS A 83 -3.56 -8.27 -10.93
C CYS A 83 -2.93 -7.27 -9.94
N GLU A 84 -2.35 -6.19 -10.43
CA GLU A 84 -1.74 -5.14 -9.60
C GLU A 84 -2.80 -4.37 -8.78
N VAL A 85 -3.95 -4.05 -9.36
CA VAL A 85 -5.06 -3.40 -8.64
C VAL A 85 -5.58 -4.31 -7.53
N LEU A 86 -5.89 -5.57 -7.86
CA LEU A 86 -6.37 -6.55 -6.88
C LEU A 86 -5.32 -6.81 -5.79
N GLY A 87 -4.05 -6.88 -6.17
CA GLY A 87 -2.93 -6.99 -5.24
C GLY A 87 -2.85 -5.79 -4.30
N GLY A 88 -2.85 -4.57 -4.84
CA GLY A 88 -2.74 -3.34 -4.07
C GLY A 88 -3.89 -3.13 -3.09
N VAL A 89 -5.13 -3.37 -3.55
CA VAL A 89 -6.32 -3.37 -2.68
C VAL A 89 -6.25 -4.49 -1.64
N GLY A 90 -5.81 -5.67 -2.06
CA GLY A 90 -5.63 -6.85 -1.22
C GLY A 90 -4.58 -6.70 -0.13
N LEU A 91 -3.59 -5.82 -0.30
CA LEU A 91 -2.61 -5.47 0.73
C LEU A 91 -3.23 -4.73 1.94
N ILE A 92 -4.38 -4.09 1.75
CA ILE A 92 -4.94 -3.18 2.76
C ILE A 92 -6.26 -3.71 3.32
N LEU A 93 -7.25 -3.95 2.44
CA LEU A 93 -8.64 -4.14 2.88
C LEU A 93 -8.88 -5.41 3.71
N PRO A 94 -8.39 -6.61 3.34
CA PRO A 94 -8.71 -7.84 4.07
C PRO A 94 -8.17 -7.81 5.51
N ALA A 95 -6.93 -7.35 5.71
CA ALA A 95 -6.34 -7.17 7.03
C ALA A 95 -7.02 -6.06 7.85
N MET A 96 -7.41 -4.96 7.21
CA MET A 96 -8.01 -3.82 7.91
C MET A 96 -9.46 -4.11 8.33
N ALA A 97 -10.24 -4.71 7.44
CA ALA A 97 -11.60 -5.17 7.72
C ALA A 97 -11.61 -6.39 8.68
N LYS A 98 -10.49 -7.11 8.77
CA LYS A 98 -10.34 -8.41 9.43
C LYS A 98 -11.24 -9.52 8.85
N VAL A 99 -11.68 -9.34 7.62
CA VAL A 99 -12.48 -10.30 6.85
C VAL A 99 -11.53 -11.06 5.92
N LYS A 100 -11.41 -12.38 6.13
CA LYS A 100 -10.46 -13.24 5.41
C LYS A 100 -9.04 -12.61 5.31
N PRO A 101 -8.39 -12.25 6.43
CA PRO A 101 -7.12 -11.52 6.43
C PRO A 101 -5.98 -12.26 5.72
N MET A 102 -6.07 -13.58 5.52
CA MET A 102 -5.15 -14.39 4.72
C MET A 102 -5.10 -13.99 3.23
N LEU A 103 -6.09 -13.25 2.72
CA LEU A 103 -6.00 -12.66 1.38
C LEU A 103 -4.87 -11.63 1.28
N THR A 104 -4.47 -11.00 2.40
CA THR A 104 -3.40 -10.00 2.43
C THR A 104 -2.03 -10.58 2.10
N PRO A 105 -1.52 -11.63 2.79
CA PRO A 105 -0.27 -12.25 2.40
C PRO A 105 -0.35 -12.94 1.03
N LEU A 106 -1.51 -13.41 0.59
CA LEU A 106 -1.69 -13.98 -0.75
C LEU A 106 -1.57 -12.90 -1.84
N ALA A 107 -2.20 -11.74 -1.65
CA ALA A 107 -2.06 -10.58 -2.53
C ALA A 107 -0.60 -10.11 -2.60
N ALA A 108 0.08 -10.04 -1.45
CA ALA A 108 1.50 -9.71 -1.37
C ALA A 108 2.39 -10.71 -2.13
N ALA A 109 2.10 -12.01 -2.02
CA ALA A 109 2.81 -13.05 -2.76
C ALA A 109 2.56 -12.96 -4.27
N GLY A 110 1.32 -12.66 -4.69
CA GLY A 110 0.97 -12.42 -6.08
C GLY A 110 1.74 -11.25 -6.67
N LEU A 111 1.77 -10.10 -5.97
CA LEU A 111 2.58 -8.94 -6.38
C LEU A 111 4.08 -9.25 -6.43
N THR A 112 4.59 -10.01 -5.46
CA THR A 112 5.99 -10.48 -5.46
C THR A 112 6.27 -11.28 -6.73
N LEU A 113 5.39 -12.23 -7.08
CA LEU A 113 5.51 -13.04 -8.28
C LEU A 113 5.48 -12.17 -9.55
N THR A 114 4.57 -11.19 -9.64
CA THR A 114 4.54 -10.25 -10.76
C THR A 114 5.87 -9.52 -10.93
N MET A 115 6.48 -9.05 -9.83
CA MET A 115 7.77 -8.36 -9.89
C MET A 115 8.93 -9.28 -10.30
N VAL A 116 8.93 -10.54 -9.85
CA VAL A 116 9.92 -11.54 -10.29
C VAL A 116 9.81 -11.81 -11.79
N LEU A 117 8.58 -12.00 -12.29
CA LEU A 117 8.32 -12.21 -13.71
C LEU A 117 8.72 -10.98 -14.53
N ALA A 118 8.39 -9.77 -14.07
CA ALA A 118 8.78 -8.52 -14.71
C ALA A 118 10.32 -8.36 -14.75
N ALA A 119 11.02 -8.62 -13.65
CA ALA A 119 12.49 -8.58 -13.61
C ALA A 119 13.10 -9.55 -14.64
N GLY A 120 12.62 -10.80 -14.69
CA GLY A 120 13.06 -11.78 -15.68
C GLY A 120 12.81 -11.30 -17.11
N PHE A 121 11.64 -10.74 -17.38
CA PHE A 121 11.28 -10.19 -18.69
C PHE A 121 12.20 -9.03 -19.13
N HIS A 122 12.51 -8.09 -18.24
CA HIS A 122 13.41 -6.99 -18.57
C HIS A 122 14.87 -7.45 -18.75
N ILE A 123 15.32 -8.42 -17.95
CA ILE A 123 16.66 -9.01 -18.09
C ILE A 123 16.83 -9.68 -19.45
N THR A 124 15.86 -10.45 -19.93
CA THR A 124 15.96 -11.15 -21.23
C THR A 124 15.97 -10.18 -22.41
N ARG A 125 15.54 -8.93 -22.20
CA ARG A 125 15.52 -7.86 -23.19
C ARG A 125 16.69 -6.87 -23.06
N GLY A 126 17.54 -7.03 -22.05
CA GLY A 126 18.64 -6.10 -21.79
C GLY A 126 18.20 -4.75 -21.18
N GLU A 127 16.96 -4.63 -20.71
CA GLU A 127 16.37 -3.43 -20.11
C GLU A 127 16.71 -3.37 -18.60
N TYR A 128 18.02 -3.39 -18.28
CA TYR A 128 18.49 -3.54 -16.91
C TYR A 128 18.14 -2.35 -16.00
N GLU A 129 17.84 -1.17 -16.55
CA GLU A 129 17.44 0.00 -15.78
C GLU A 129 16.13 -0.19 -15.00
N LEU A 130 15.26 -1.11 -15.43
CA LEU A 130 13.97 -1.39 -14.78
C LEU A 130 14.07 -2.47 -13.69
N VAL A 131 15.14 -3.26 -13.69
CA VAL A 131 15.34 -4.38 -12.75
C VAL A 131 15.42 -3.93 -11.29
N PRO A 132 16.14 -2.85 -10.92
CA PRO A 132 16.19 -2.38 -9.53
C PRO A 132 14.81 -2.06 -8.95
N ALA A 133 13.93 -1.46 -9.74
CA ALA A 133 12.56 -1.14 -9.31
C ALA A 133 11.79 -2.44 -9.00
N ASN A 134 11.86 -3.44 -9.89
CA ASN A 134 11.22 -4.74 -9.66
C ASN A 134 11.75 -5.45 -8.41
N ILE A 135 13.06 -5.41 -8.18
CA ILE A 135 13.66 -6.00 -6.97
C ILE A 135 13.15 -5.28 -5.72
N LEU A 136 13.14 -3.95 -5.71
CA LEU A 136 12.68 -3.17 -4.56
C LEU A 136 11.21 -3.46 -4.23
N LEU A 137 10.34 -3.36 -5.24
CA LEU A 137 8.90 -3.57 -5.11
C LEU A 137 8.58 -5.03 -4.74
N GLY A 138 9.27 -5.98 -5.36
CA GLY A 138 9.15 -7.41 -5.10
C GLY A 138 9.63 -7.78 -3.69
N ALA A 139 10.78 -7.27 -3.26
CA ALA A 139 11.29 -7.51 -1.91
C ALA A 139 10.36 -6.93 -0.84
N ALA A 140 9.84 -5.70 -1.05
CA ALA A 140 8.91 -5.08 -0.11
C ALA A 140 7.61 -5.90 0.03
N THR A 141 7.05 -6.36 -1.07
CA THR A 141 5.83 -7.20 -1.04
C THR A 141 6.11 -8.60 -0.49
N ALA A 142 7.30 -9.17 -0.73
CA ALA A 142 7.72 -10.44 -0.11
C ALA A 142 7.81 -10.32 1.42
N VAL A 143 8.35 -9.22 1.94
CA VAL A 143 8.38 -8.92 3.37
C VAL A 143 6.97 -8.85 3.93
N VAL A 144 6.02 -8.24 3.23
CA VAL A 144 4.61 -8.22 3.65
C VAL A 144 4.00 -9.62 3.62
N ALA A 145 4.27 -10.42 2.59
CA ALA A 145 3.76 -11.78 2.47
C ALA A 145 4.19 -12.66 3.65
N VAL A 146 5.49 -12.68 3.97
CA VAL A 146 6.04 -13.42 5.11
C VAL A 146 5.57 -12.81 6.43
N GLY A 147 5.58 -11.47 6.51
CA GLY A 147 5.20 -10.71 7.69
C GLY A 147 3.75 -10.95 8.11
N ARG A 148 2.79 -10.93 7.19
CA ARG A 148 1.37 -11.16 7.46
C ARG A 148 0.98 -12.64 7.41
N GLY A 149 1.71 -13.47 6.69
CA GLY A 149 1.44 -14.91 6.61
C GLY A 149 1.94 -15.69 7.82
N ARG A 150 3.10 -15.31 8.38
CA ARG A 150 3.78 -16.11 9.42
C ARG A 150 4.14 -15.31 10.67
N LEU A 151 4.75 -14.13 10.53
CA LEU A 151 5.38 -13.44 11.67
C LEU A 151 4.38 -12.65 12.54
N ARG A 152 3.42 -11.98 11.91
CA ARG A 152 2.39 -11.13 12.53
C ARG A 152 1.05 -11.27 11.79
N PRO A 153 0.45 -12.49 11.82
CA PRO A 153 -0.86 -12.72 11.22
C PRO A 153 -1.93 -11.86 11.90
N VAL A 154 -2.92 -11.43 11.11
CA VAL A 154 -4.09 -10.71 11.61
C VAL A 154 -5.19 -11.73 11.88
N ALA A 155 -5.70 -11.75 13.12
CA ALA A 155 -6.82 -12.63 13.48
C ALA A 155 -8.11 -12.19 12.76
N PRO A 156 -8.86 -13.13 12.15
CA PRO A 156 -10.19 -12.85 11.61
C PRO A 156 -11.13 -12.32 12.68
N ALA A 157 -12.04 -11.42 12.31
CA ALA A 157 -13.09 -10.93 13.20
C ALA A 157 -14.33 -10.49 12.40
N PRO A 158 -15.52 -10.44 13.02
CA PRO A 158 -16.73 -9.93 12.36
C PRO A 158 -16.56 -8.50 11.84
N LEU A 159 -17.21 -8.20 10.71
CA LEU A 159 -17.25 -6.85 10.17
C LEU A 159 -18.17 -5.98 11.05
N THR A 160 -17.61 -4.89 11.57
CA THR A 160 -18.36 -3.88 12.34
C THR A 160 -18.59 -2.65 11.48
N THR A 161 -19.59 -1.83 11.80
CA THR A 161 -19.89 -0.58 11.08
C THR A 161 -18.67 0.33 11.00
N SER A 162 -17.93 0.50 12.11
CA SER A 162 -16.71 1.30 12.12
C SER A 162 -15.64 0.78 11.15
N ARG A 163 -15.40 -0.55 11.10
CA ARG A 163 -14.44 -1.15 10.14
C ARG A 163 -14.91 -1.03 8.71
N ALA A 164 -16.21 -1.16 8.47
CA ALA A 164 -16.80 -0.96 7.15
C ALA A 164 -16.60 0.49 6.68
N LEU A 165 -16.89 1.47 7.54
CA LEU A 165 -16.68 2.89 7.26
C LEU A 165 -15.20 3.22 7.03
N THR A 166 -14.28 2.70 7.83
CA THR A 166 -12.83 2.89 7.58
C THR A 166 -12.41 2.26 6.26
N SER A 167 -12.93 1.07 5.93
CA SER A 167 -12.65 0.40 4.65
C SER A 167 -13.16 1.19 3.45
N PHE A 168 -14.36 1.73 3.56
CA PHE A 168 -14.91 2.64 2.57
C PHE A 168 -14.07 3.92 2.44
N GLY A 169 -13.66 4.51 3.56
CA GLY A 169 -12.76 5.68 3.54
C GLY A 169 -11.44 5.43 2.83
N VAL A 170 -10.84 4.24 3.00
CA VAL A 170 -9.63 3.84 2.26
C VAL A 170 -9.90 3.66 0.76
N LEU A 171 -11.04 3.10 0.38
CA LEU A 171 -11.42 3.00 -1.03
C LEU A 171 -11.61 4.37 -1.66
N VAL A 172 -12.25 5.31 -0.96
CA VAL A 172 -12.36 6.71 -1.40
C VAL A 172 -10.97 7.34 -1.51
N ALA A 173 -10.09 7.13 -0.54
CA ALA A 173 -8.71 7.63 -0.59
C ALA A 173 -7.93 7.04 -1.77
N LEU A 174 -8.06 5.75 -2.05
CA LEU A 174 -7.48 5.12 -3.25
C LEU A 174 -8.03 5.79 -4.51
N ALA A 175 -9.35 5.93 -4.62
CA ALA A 175 -9.96 6.57 -5.78
C ALA A 175 -9.44 8.01 -5.99
N LEU A 176 -9.40 8.83 -4.94
CA LEU A 176 -9.00 10.23 -5.03
C LEU A 176 -7.49 10.45 -5.19
N LEU A 177 -6.66 9.61 -4.56
CA LEU A 177 -5.21 9.81 -4.53
C LEU A 177 -4.49 9.04 -5.63
N THR A 178 -5.08 7.97 -6.16
CA THR A 178 -4.44 7.14 -7.19
C THR A 178 -5.26 7.09 -8.48
N PHE A 179 -6.54 6.73 -8.43
CA PHE A 179 -7.29 6.47 -9.67
C PHE A 179 -7.66 7.75 -10.41
N VAL A 180 -8.21 8.76 -9.74
CA VAL A 180 -8.61 10.03 -10.37
C VAL A 180 -7.41 10.75 -11.00
N PRO A 181 -6.27 10.94 -10.30
CA PRO A 181 -5.09 11.55 -10.91
C PRO A 181 -4.53 10.74 -12.08
N THR A 182 -4.51 9.40 -11.96
CA THR A 182 -4.02 8.52 -13.03
C THR A 182 -4.92 8.60 -14.27
N TRP A 183 -6.25 8.54 -14.08
CA TRP A 183 -7.23 8.73 -15.14
C TRP A 183 -7.05 10.08 -15.82
N TYR A 184 -7.00 11.16 -15.03
CA TYR A 184 -6.85 12.52 -15.55
C TYR A 184 -5.58 12.65 -16.39
N THR A 185 -4.45 12.17 -15.88
CA THR A 185 -3.16 12.23 -16.58
C THR A 185 -3.21 11.44 -17.88
N MET A 186 -3.71 10.19 -17.85
CA MET A 186 -3.76 9.33 -19.04
C MET A 186 -4.68 9.87 -20.14
N THR A 187 -5.78 10.54 -19.78
CA THR A 187 -6.82 10.97 -20.73
C THR A 187 -6.69 12.42 -21.19
N ASN A 188 -6.03 13.29 -20.41
CA ASN A 188 -5.95 14.72 -20.72
C ASN A 188 -4.53 15.22 -20.97
N VAL A 189 -3.50 14.49 -20.53
CA VAL A 189 -2.10 14.84 -20.77
C VAL A 189 -1.58 13.91 -21.86
N HIS A 190 -1.49 14.42 -23.09
CA HIS A 190 -0.88 13.67 -24.18
C HIS A 190 0.60 13.41 -23.87
N PHE A 191 1.02 12.14 -23.90
CA PHE A 191 2.42 11.72 -23.86
C PHE A 191 3.20 12.26 -25.05
#